data_AF-A0A6N7KWH6-F1
#
_entry.id   AF-A0A6N7KWH6-F1
#
_cell.length_a   1.000
_cell.length_b   1.000
_cell.length_c   1.000
_cell.angle_alpha   90.00
_cell.angle_beta   90.00
_cell.angle_gamma   90.00
#
_symmetry.space_group_name_H-M   'P 1'
#
loop_
_entity.id
_entity.type
_entity.pdbx_description
1 polymer ?
#
loop_
_entity_poly.entity_id
_entity_poly.type
_entity_poly.pdbx_seq_one_letter_code
_entity_poly.pdbx_strand_id
1 'polypeptide(L)'
;MPEQQQDEPQLTHDDAERSLAMLRHARAHHRAATGWPNSQLIPLVFEAFTAGGLSIDVIAVELNIAEDRVRAVIDGHMLFAYRVDLQTTYGWEVDDYVERAPVEIVDIDPTRNAEQFAQTTADEVLAGHDPDVINVRVLVWAVRPGRDEDAAAVVERSRS
;
A
#
# COMPACT_ATOMS: atom_id res chain seq x y z
N MET A 1 39.68 6.00 4.38
CA MET A 1 38.33 6.42 3.98
C MET A 1 37.39 5.48 4.69
N PRO A 2 36.58 5.92 5.67
CA PRO A 2 35.61 5.03 6.29
C PRO A 2 34.43 4.83 5.34
N GLU A 3 34.09 3.57 5.11
CA GLU A 3 32.94 3.14 4.32
C GLU A 3 31.66 3.66 5.01
N GLN A 4 30.81 4.36 4.25
CA GLN A 4 29.47 4.69 4.68
C GLN A 4 28.69 3.38 4.77
N GLN A 5 28.54 2.83 5.98
CA GLN A 5 27.58 1.79 6.26
C GLN A 5 26.21 2.34 5.88
N GLN A 6 25.58 1.70 4.90
CA GLN A 6 24.18 1.92 4.57
C GLN A 6 23.37 1.47 5.80
N ASP A 7 22.75 2.42 6.49
CA ASP A 7 21.75 2.12 7.52
C ASP A 7 20.55 1.45 6.82
N GLU A 8 20.57 0.11 6.75
CA GLU A 8 19.33 -0.64 6.59
C GLU A 8 18.43 -0.27 7.77
N PRO A 9 17.16 0.13 7.55
CA PRO A 9 16.26 0.41 8.66
C PRO A 9 16.09 -0.88 9.47
N GLN A 10 16.77 -0.95 10.60
CA GLN A 10 16.67 -2.05 11.54
C GLN A 10 15.27 -1.99 12.13
N LEU A 11 14.42 -2.95 11.74
CA LEU A 11 13.11 -3.17 12.36
C LEU A 11 13.30 -3.16 13.88
N THR A 12 12.74 -2.15 14.53
CA THR A 12 12.92 -1.99 15.97
C THR A 12 11.98 -2.94 16.69
N HIS A 13 12.35 -3.35 17.90
CA HIS A 13 11.45 -4.13 18.76
C HIS A 13 10.09 -3.42 18.94
N ASP A 14 10.11 -2.09 18.96
CA ASP A 14 8.94 -1.23 19.10
C ASP A 14 7.97 -1.35 17.91
N ASP A 15 8.46 -1.58 16.69
CA ASP A 15 7.62 -1.73 15.49
C ASP A 15 6.82 -3.05 15.51
N ALA A 16 7.46 -4.13 15.98
CA ALA A 16 6.82 -5.43 16.16
C ALA A 16 5.74 -5.37 17.24
N GLU A 17 6.04 -4.74 18.38
CA GLU A 17 5.07 -4.58 19.46
C GLU A 17 3.88 -3.70 19.05
N ARG A 18 4.13 -2.59 18.33
CA ARG A 18 3.08 -1.74 17.79
C ARG A 18 2.16 -2.50 16.84
N SER A 19 2.74 -3.28 15.94
CA SER A 19 2.00 -4.10 14.98
C SER A 19 1.17 -5.16 15.69
N LEU A 20 1.72 -5.80 16.72
CA LEU A 20 1.01 -6.78 17.53
C LEU A 20 -0.18 -6.15 18.27
N ALA A 21 0.01 -4.96 18.84
CA ALA A 21 -1.05 -4.22 19.50
C ALA A 21 -2.17 -3.82 18.53
N MET A 22 -1.81 -3.40 17.30
CA MET A 22 -2.76 -3.11 16.23
C MET A 22 -3.62 -4.33 15.87
N LEU A 23 -3.00 -5.51 15.67
CA LEU A 23 -3.75 -6.74 15.35
C LEU A 23 -4.74 -7.12 16.45
N ARG A 24 -4.30 -7.05 17.71
CA ARG A 24 -5.16 -7.31 18.88
C ARG A 24 -6.31 -6.34 18.98
N HIS A 25 -6.05 -5.05 18.77
CA HIS A 25 -7.06 -4.02 18.75
C HIS A 25 -8.08 -4.29 17.63
N ALA A 26 -7.61 -4.49 16.41
CA ALA A 26 -8.46 -4.80 15.26
C ALA A 26 -9.36 -6.01 15.54
N ARG A 27 -8.80 -7.11 16.09
CA ARG A 27 -9.57 -8.29 16.48
C ARG A 27 -10.62 -8.00 17.54
N ALA A 28 -10.30 -7.21 18.56
CA ALA A 28 -11.25 -6.88 19.62
C ALA A 28 -12.48 -6.11 19.09
N HIS A 29 -12.27 -5.31 18.04
CA HIS A 29 -13.32 -4.56 17.36
C HIS A 29 -14.03 -5.35 16.25
N HIS A 30 -13.41 -6.42 15.74
CA HIS A 30 -14.01 -7.29 14.75
C HIS A 30 -14.96 -8.33 15.38
N ARG A 31 -16.26 -8.11 15.23
CA ARG A 31 -17.32 -8.97 15.81
C ARG A 31 -17.97 -9.93 14.81
N ALA A 32 -17.43 -10.09 13.60
CA ALA A 32 -18.18 -10.75 12.53
C ALA A 32 -18.09 -12.28 12.58
N ALA A 33 -19.25 -12.94 12.59
CA ALA A 33 -19.41 -14.39 12.42
C ALA A 33 -18.99 -14.89 11.02
N THR A 34 -18.85 -13.98 10.04
CA THR A 34 -18.58 -14.26 8.62
C THR A 34 -17.11 -14.12 8.23
N GLY A 35 -16.21 -13.90 9.20
CA GLY A 35 -14.79 -13.68 8.96
C GLY A 35 -14.45 -12.24 8.55
N TRP A 36 -13.17 -11.98 8.31
CA TRP A 36 -12.64 -10.66 7.94
C TRP A 36 -12.93 -10.32 6.47
N PRO A 37 -13.46 -9.13 6.13
CA PRO A 37 -13.48 -8.62 4.76
C PRO A 37 -12.06 -8.35 4.26
N ASN A 38 -11.79 -8.57 2.96
CA ASN A 38 -10.46 -8.34 2.38
C ASN A 38 -9.99 -6.87 2.52
N SER A 39 -10.91 -5.92 2.34
CA SER A 39 -10.63 -4.48 2.51
C SER A 39 -10.13 -4.09 3.89
N GLN A 40 -10.40 -4.91 4.92
CA GLN A 40 -9.89 -4.71 6.28
C GLN A 40 -8.70 -5.63 6.59
N LEU A 41 -8.71 -6.84 6.06
CA LEU A 41 -7.68 -7.84 6.31
C LEU A 41 -6.35 -7.50 5.65
N ILE A 42 -6.36 -7.11 4.37
CA ILE A 42 -5.15 -6.92 3.58
C ILE A 42 -4.24 -5.84 4.20
N PRO A 43 -4.73 -4.63 4.55
CA PRO A 43 -3.88 -3.62 5.17
C PRO A 43 -3.28 -4.08 6.51
N LEU A 44 -4.04 -4.79 7.34
CA LEU A 44 -3.57 -5.30 8.62
C LEU A 44 -2.46 -6.34 8.46
N VAL A 45 -2.63 -7.27 7.51
CA VAL A 45 -1.61 -8.30 7.21
C VAL A 45 -0.33 -7.63 6.72
N PHE A 46 -0.42 -6.68 5.78
CA PHE A 46 0.76 -6.03 5.21
C PHE A 46 1.49 -5.11 6.19
N GLU A 47 0.77 -4.35 7.02
CA GLU A 47 1.40 -3.55 8.10
C GLU A 47 2.13 -4.48 9.07
N ALA A 48 1.49 -5.55 9.55
CA ALA A 48 2.10 -6.47 10.50
C ALA A 48 3.30 -7.23 9.91
N PHE A 49 3.19 -7.70 8.67
CA PHE A 49 4.24 -8.47 8.01
C PHE A 49 5.43 -7.61 7.62
N THR A 50 5.19 -6.42 7.06
CA THR A 50 6.27 -5.60 6.50
C THR A 50 6.79 -4.53 7.44
N ALA A 51 5.91 -3.88 8.22
CA ALA A 51 6.32 -2.84 9.16
C ALA A 51 6.64 -3.46 10.53
N GLY A 52 5.86 -4.45 10.96
CA GLY A 52 6.12 -5.16 12.21
C GLY A 52 7.13 -6.31 12.13
N GLY A 53 7.44 -6.79 10.92
CA GLY A 53 8.28 -7.98 10.74
C GLY A 53 7.70 -9.25 11.39
N LEU A 54 6.37 -9.29 11.61
CA LEU A 54 5.72 -10.41 12.26
C LEU A 54 5.61 -11.61 11.31
N SER A 55 5.75 -12.81 11.85
CA SER A 55 5.61 -14.04 11.08
C SER A 55 4.14 -14.36 10.77
N ILE A 56 3.92 -15.16 9.72
CA ILE A 56 2.58 -15.57 9.26
C ILE A 56 1.77 -16.23 10.39
N ASP A 57 2.39 -17.08 11.20
CA ASP A 57 1.75 -17.76 12.32
C ASP A 57 1.29 -16.78 13.41
N VAL A 58 2.13 -15.78 13.75
CA VAL A 58 1.76 -14.74 14.72
C VAL A 58 0.57 -13.92 14.22
N ILE A 59 0.62 -13.48 12.95
CA ILE A 59 -0.47 -12.71 12.34
C ILE A 59 -1.77 -13.53 12.32
N ALA A 60 -1.69 -14.80 11.94
CA ALA A 60 -2.84 -15.70 11.88
C ALA A 60 -3.47 -15.92 13.27
N VAL A 61 -2.66 -16.15 14.30
CA VAL A 61 -3.11 -16.32 15.69
C VAL A 61 -3.78 -15.05 16.21
N GLU A 62 -3.15 -13.89 15.98
CA GLU A 62 -3.64 -12.62 16.51
C GLU A 62 -4.93 -12.17 15.82
N LEU A 63 -5.10 -12.44 14.53
CA LEU A 63 -6.34 -12.18 13.79
C LEU A 63 -7.38 -13.30 13.90
N ASN A 64 -7.02 -14.45 14.49
CA ASN A 64 -7.83 -15.66 14.59
C ASN A 64 -8.34 -16.16 13.22
N ILE A 65 -7.42 -16.35 12.28
CA ILE A 65 -7.67 -16.87 10.93
C ILE A 65 -6.66 -17.99 10.61
N ALA A 66 -6.90 -18.74 9.53
CA ALA A 66 -5.95 -19.74 9.07
C ALA A 66 -4.68 -19.10 8.49
N GLU A 67 -3.51 -19.70 8.76
CA GLU A 67 -2.23 -19.27 8.17
C GLU A 67 -2.27 -19.23 6.64
N ASP A 68 -2.92 -20.20 6.01
CA ASP A 68 -3.09 -20.24 4.55
C ASP A 68 -3.82 -19.02 4.02
N ARG A 69 -4.70 -18.40 4.82
CA ARG A 69 -5.38 -17.17 4.43
C ARG A 69 -4.44 -15.97 4.48
N VAL A 70 -3.56 -15.90 5.48
CA VAL A 70 -2.52 -14.86 5.55
C VAL A 70 -1.54 -15.03 4.40
N ARG A 71 -1.11 -16.27 4.11
CA ARG A 71 -0.24 -16.60 2.99
C ARG A 71 -0.87 -16.22 1.65
N ALA A 72 -2.15 -16.54 1.44
CA ALA A 72 -2.88 -16.15 0.23
C ALA A 72 -2.96 -14.62 0.06
N VAL A 73 -3.08 -13.86 1.15
CA VAL A 73 -3.01 -12.38 1.08
C VAL A 73 -1.62 -11.93 0.65
N ILE A 74 -0.56 -12.45 1.26
CA ILE A 74 0.82 -12.05 0.93
C ILE A 74 1.18 -12.43 -0.51
N ASP A 75 0.90 -13.68 -0.91
CA ASP A 75 1.26 -14.22 -2.22
C ASP A 75 0.40 -13.63 -3.35
N GLY A 76 -0.79 -13.12 -3.03
CA GLY A 76 -1.71 -12.52 -3.99
C GLY A 76 -1.50 -11.03 -4.24
N HIS A 77 -0.56 -10.38 -3.55
CA HIS A 77 -0.37 -8.93 -3.65
C HIS A 77 1.10 -8.53 -3.80
N MET A 78 1.32 -7.50 -4.62
CA MET A 78 2.58 -6.76 -4.68
C MET A 78 2.48 -5.52 -3.79
N LEU A 79 3.64 -5.02 -3.37
CA LEU A 79 3.73 -3.83 -2.54
C LEU A 79 4.30 -2.70 -3.37
N PHE A 80 3.50 -1.67 -3.60
CA PHE A 80 3.93 -0.47 -4.30
C PHE A 80 3.98 0.72 -3.36
N ALA A 81 4.76 1.71 -3.74
CA ALA A 81 4.61 3.05 -3.21
C ALA A 81 3.95 3.93 -4.27
N TYR A 82 3.12 4.90 -3.90
CA TYR A 82 2.50 5.80 -4.85
C TYR A 82 2.35 7.23 -4.34
N ARG A 83 2.20 8.15 -5.30
CA ARG A 83 1.88 9.55 -5.08
C ARG A 83 0.81 9.98 -6.08
N VAL A 84 -0.18 10.72 -5.60
CA VAL A 84 -1.24 11.33 -6.41
C VAL A 84 -0.99 12.83 -6.43
N ASP A 85 -0.79 13.37 -7.63
CA ASP A 85 -0.70 14.81 -7.88
C ASP A 85 -2.01 15.27 -8.55
N LEU A 86 -2.57 16.39 -8.08
CA LEU A 86 -3.72 17.06 -8.68
C LEU A 86 -3.28 18.35 -9.35
N GLN A 87 -3.79 18.62 -10.54
CA GLN A 87 -3.64 19.91 -11.20
C GLN A 87 -4.92 20.72 -11.08
N THR A 88 -4.82 21.91 -10.51
CA THR A 88 -5.87 22.93 -10.49
C THR A 88 -5.43 24.15 -11.31
N THR A 89 -6.26 25.18 -11.36
CA THR A 89 -5.88 26.48 -11.96
C THR A 89 -4.69 27.15 -11.27
N TYR A 90 -4.37 26.74 -10.04
CA TYR A 90 -3.29 27.32 -9.23
C TYR A 90 -1.96 26.56 -9.36
N GLY A 91 -1.95 25.40 -10.01
CA GLY A 91 -0.75 24.58 -10.20
C GLY A 91 -0.98 23.12 -9.81
N TRP A 92 0.13 22.41 -9.59
CA TRP A 92 0.13 21.03 -9.12
C TRP A 92 0.30 20.97 -7.61
N GLU A 93 -0.48 20.11 -6.96
CA GLU A 93 -0.37 19.79 -5.53
C GLU A 93 -0.38 18.28 -5.30
N VAL A 94 0.24 17.83 -4.22
CA VAL A 94 0.22 16.42 -3.80
C VAL A 94 -1.02 16.22 -2.94
N ASP A 95 -1.89 15.32 -3.35
CA ASP A 95 -3.13 14.98 -2.63
C ASP A 95 -2.93 13.78 -1.71
N ASP A 96 -2.30 12.72 -2.23
CA ASP A 96 -2.04 11.50 -1.47
C ASP A 96 -0.63 10.96 -1.72
N TYR A 97 -0.08 10.30 -0.70
CA TYR A 97 1.25 9.71 -0.72
C TYR A 97 1.29 8.51 0.24
N VAL A 98 1.57 7.35 -0.32
CA VAL A 98 1.62 6.09 0.44
C VAL A 98 2.89 5.34 0.09
N GLU A 99 3.67 4.99 1.11
CA GLU A 99 4.92 4.25 0.92
C GLU A 99 4.71 2.74 0.76
N ARG A 100 3.54 2.24 1.18
CA ARG A 100 3.23 0.82 1.26
C ARG A 100 1.77 0.52 0.94
N ALA A 101 1.47 0.43 -0.35
CA ALA A 101 0.17 0.06 -0.88
C ALA A 101 0.18 -1.40 -1.36
N PRO A 102 -0.55 -2.32 -0.70
CA PRO A 102 -0.74 -3.66 -1.21
C PRO A 102 -1.71 -3.64 -2.40
N VAL A 103 -1.28 -4.18 -3.52
CA VAL A 103 -2.01 -4.21 -4.80
C VAL A 103 -2.14 -5.65 -5.27
N GLU A 104 -3.36 -6.05 -5.63
CA GLU A 104 -3.63 -7.40 -6.12
C GLU A 104 -2.83 -7.70 -7.40
N ILE A 105 -2.23 -8.89 -7.45
CA ILE A 105 -1.48 -9.37 -8.61
C ILE A 105 -2.46 -9.89 -9.65
N VAL A 106 -2.50 -9.22 -10.79
CA VAL A 106 -3.38 -9.52 -11.92
C VAL A 106 -2.59 -9.91 -13.19
N ASP A 107 -1.29 -9.59 -13.25
CA ASP A 107 -0.36 -10.02 -14.28
C ASP A 107 0.96 -10.52 -13.64
N ILE A 108 1.71 -11.38 -14.33
CA ILE A 108 3.04 -11.82 -13.88
C ILE A 108 4.08 -10.70 -14.01
N ASP A 109 3.84 -9.74 -14.90
CA ASP A 109 4.69 -8.57 -15.10
C ASP A 109 4.38 -7.48 -14.06
N PRO A 110 5.31 -7.16 -13.14
CA PRO A 110 5.09 -6.15 -12.10
C PRO A 110 4.81 -4.76 -12.66
N THR A 111 5.34 -4.41 -13.84
CA THR A 111 5.10 -3.10 -14.47
C THR A 111 3.64 -2.97 -14.89
N ARG A 112 3.03 -4.03 -15.42
CA ARG A 112 1.61 -4.03 -15.78
C ARG A 112 0.69 -3.89 -14.57
N ASN A 113 1.05 -4.51 -13.45
CA ASN A 113 0.33 -4.33 -12.19
C ASN A 113 0.41 -2.87 -11.71
N ALA A 114 1.61 -2.26 -11.77
CA ALA A 114 1.80 -0.86 -11.41
C ALA A 114 0.99 0.10 -12.32
N GLU A 115 0.97 -0.14 -13.63
CA GLU A 115 0.18 0.63 -14.59
C GLU A 115 -1.32 0.50 -14.35
N GLN A 116 -1.82 -0.72 -14.12
CA GLN A 116 -3.24 -0.95 -13.85
C GLN A 116 -3.68 -0.33 -12.52
N PHE A 117 -2.83 -0.40 -11.50
CA PHE A 117 -3.05 0.27 -10.23
C PHE A 117 -3.11 1.79 -10.42
N ALA A 118 -2.12 2.37 -11.09
CA ALA A 118 -2.09 3.81 -11.38
C ALA A 118 -3.33 4.29 -12.15
N GLN A 119 -3.81 3.50 -13.11
CA GLN A 119 -5.05 3.80 -13.86
C GLN A 119 -6.27 3.78 -12.95
N THR A 120 -6.44 2.70 -12.17
CA THR A 120 -7.58 2.57 -11.25
C THR A 120 -7.61 3.72 -10.24
N THR A 121 -6.47 4.03 -9.62
CA THR A 121 -6.35 5.13 -8.67
C THR A 121 -6.65 6.48 -9.33
N ALA A 122 -6.12 6.74 -10.54
CA ALA A 122 -6.39 7.99 -11.24
C ALA A 122 -7.90 8.17 -11.53
N ASP A 123 -8.56 7.10 -11.96
CA ASP A 123 -9.99 7.11 -12.28
C ASP A 123 -10.86 7.30 -11.01
N GLU A 124 -10.49 6.65 -9.89
CA GLU A 124 -11.15 6.81 -8.59
C GLU A 124 -11.00 8.22 -8.01
N VAL A 125 -9.79 8.78 -8.06
CA VAL A 125 -9.50 10.15 -7.61
C VAL A 125 -10.28 11.15 -8.47
N LEU A 126 -10.25 11.03 -9.80
CA LEU A 126 -11.05 11.91 -10.66
C LEU A 126 -12.55 11.86 -10.37
N ALA A 127 -13.08 10.66 -10.06
CA ALA A 127 -14.49 10.50 -9.71
C ALA A 127 -14.84 11.10 -8.34
N GLY A 128 -13.89 11.14 -7.40
CA GLY A 128 -14.09 11.62 -6.03
C GLY A 128 -13.88 13.13 -5.83
N HIS A 129 -13.14 13.81 -6.71
CA HIS A 129 -12.72 15.21 -6.50
C HIS A 129 -13.60 16.26 -7.20
N ASP A 130 -13.52 17.49 -6.66
CA ASP A 130 -14.25 18.68 -7.09
C ASP A 130 -14.00 19.00 -8.59
N PRO A 131 -15.00 19.52 -9.34
CA PRO A 131 -14.88 19.98 -10.73
C PRO A 131 -13.67 20.88 -11.06
N ASP A 132 -13.06 21.54 -10.08
CA ASP A 132 -11.88 22.38 -10.29
C ASP A 132 -10.57 21.61 -10.58
N VAL A 133 -10.54 20.30 -10.33
CA VAL A 133 -9.44 19.42 -10.76
C VAL A 133 -9.45 19.26 -12.27
N ILE A 134 -8.36 19.70 -12.90
CA ILE A 134 -8.11 19.68 -14.34
C ILE A 134 -7.50 18.33 -14.75
N ASN A 135 -6.43 17.93 -14.06
CA ASN A 135 -5.70 16.69 -14.31
C ASN A 135 -5.36 15.98 -12.99
N VAL A 136 -5.23 14.66 -13.07
CA VAL A 136 -4.70 13.81 -12.01
C VAL A 136 -3.51 13.06 -12.58
N ARG A 137 -2.41 13.01 -11.82
CA ARG A 137 -1.22 12.23 -12.15
C ARG A 137 -0.90 11.28 -11.00
N VAL A 138 -0.88 9.99 -11.28
CA VAL A 138 -0.50 8.95 -10.32
C VAL A 138 0.85 8.38 -10.71
N LEU A 139 1.79 8.43 -9.78
CA LEU A 139 3.13 7.86 -9.91
C LEU A 139 3.24 6.65 -8.99
N VAL A 140 3.76 5.54 -9.51
CA VAL A 140 3.87 4.27 -8.77
C VAL A 140 5.30 3.77 -8.84
N TRP A 141 5.86 3.37 -7.69
CA TRP A 141 7.20 2.80 -7.56
C TRP A 141 7.14 1.38 -6.97
N ALA A 142 8.04 0.51 -7.43
CA ALA A 142 8.09 -0.89 -7.04
C ALA A 142 8.41 -1.15 -5.55
N VAL A 143 9.08 -0.23 -4.85
CA VAL A 143 9.53 -0.47 -3.47
C VAL A 143 9.51 0.79 -2.61
N ARG A 144 10.09 1.90 -3.11
CA ARG A 144 10.13 3.17 -2.39
C ARG A 144 9.77 4.32 -3.31
N PRO A 145 9.04 5.33 -2.81
CA PRO A 145 8.88 6.60 -3.52
C PRO A 145 10.25 7.17 -3.86
N GLY A 146 10.42 7.54 -5.13
CA GLY A 146 11.67 8.07 -5.66
C GLY A 146 11.43 9.34 -6.46
N ARG A 147 12.35 9.63 -7.38
CA ARG A 147 12.13 10.68 -8.38
C ARG A 147 11.05 10.20 -9.35
N ASP A 148 10.33 11.16 -9.95
CA ASP A 148 9.28 10.88 -10.93
C ASP A 148 9.79 10.03 -12.11
N GLU A 149 11.05 10.22 -12.51
CA GLU A 149 11.72 9.45 -13.58
C GLU A 149 12.02 7.99 -13.22
N ASP A 150 12.05 7.67 -11.93
CA ASP A 150 12.29 6.33 -11.41
C ASP A 150 10.97 5.55 -11.19
N ALA A 151 9.81 6.15 -11.51
CA ALA A 151 8.51 5.52 -11.35
C ALA A 151 8.34 4.34 -12.31
N ALA A 152 7.85 3.21 -11.79
CA ALA A 152 7.51 2.03 -12.56
C ALA A 152 6.30 2.27 -13.46
N ALA A 153 5.39 3.17 -13.05
CA ALA A 153 4.29 3.64 -13.87
C ALA A 153 3.99 5.11 -13.56
N VAL A 154 3.62 5.85 -14.60
CA VAL A 154 3.08 7.22 -14.49
C VAL A 154 1.83 7.29 -15.36
N VAL A 155 0.70 7.59 -14.74
CA VAL A 155 -0.58 7.74 -15.43
C VAL A 155 -1.09 9.15 -15.19
N GLU A 156 -1.37 9.86 -16.28
CA GLU A 156 -2.02 11.16 -16.24
C GLU A 156 -3.39 11.07 -16.90
N ARG A 157 -4.41 11.59 -16.23
CA ARG A 157 -5.79 11.63 -16.70
C ARG A 157 -6.34 13.04 -16.59
N SER A 158 -6.94 13.51 -17.67
CA SER A 158 -7.67 14.78 -17.69
C SER A 158 -9.15 14.55 -17.41
N ARG A 159 -9.78 15.53 -16.77
CA ARG A 159 -11.24 15.58 -16.72
C ARG A 159 -11.76 15.92 -18.13
N SER A 160 -12.53 15.01 -18.71
CA SER A 160 -13.18 15.18 -20.02
C SER A 160 -14.43 16.02 -19.96
#